data_AF-A0AA35M362-F1
#
_entry.id   AF-A0AA35M362-F1
#
_cell.length_a   1.000
_cell.length_b   1.000
_cell.length_c   1.000
_cell.angle_alpha   90.00
_cell.angle_beta   90.00
_cell.angle_gamma   90.00
#
_symmetry.space_group_name_H-M   'P 1'
#
loop_
_entity.id
_entity.type
_entity.pdbx_description
1 polymer ?
#
loop_
_entity_poly.entity_id
_entity_poly.type
_entity_poly.pdbx_seq_one_letter_code
_entity_poly.pdbx_strand_id
1 'polypeptide(L)'
;MTSYDPEQVEFINPEDIPDLGSDDEPRVDVEPATEEEIQLWWTARYDRSIVKPINEPLTSPWGLPVSSKDLEKLKAGFRTRSMDDKWDLLVEDPDGKGNISLHILRNWEYAELFILHIVSNEDGGGAVIQHITWEGNWNGHRCEAEQAQKEAVILCRLFLKCEFETVPQYPSSVMWSPEAYKKLGA
;
A
#
# COMPACT_ATOMS: atom_id res chain seq x y z
N MET A 1 37.37 15.19 -24.66
CA MET A 1 36.97 16.54 -24.20
C MET A 1 36.41 17.24 -25.41
N THR A 2 35.11 17.13 -25.63
CA THR A 2 34.40 17.76 -26.75
C THR A 2 33.32 18.63 -26.11
N SER A 3 33.51 19.94 -26.25
CA SER A 3 32.69 21.00 -25.69
C SER A 3 31.30 20.94 -26.31
N TYR A 4 30.26 21.02 -25.47
CA TYR A 4 28.90 21.29 -25.93
C TYR A 4 28.85 22.74 -26.44
N ASP A 5 28.44 22.92 -27.70
CA ASP A 5 28.24 24.23 -28.33
C ASP A 5 26.72 24.53 -28.33
N PRO A 6 26.24 25.48 -27.51
CA PRO A 6 24.82 25.72 -27.32
C PRO A 6 24.12 26.45 -28.48
N GLU A 7 24.82 26.81 -29.56
CA GLU A 7 24.25 27.61 -30.66
C GLU A 7 23.76 26.81 -31.88
N GLN A 8 23.67 25.47 -31.79
CA GLN A 8 23.22 24.61 -32.91
C GLN A 8 21.82 23.99 -32.73
N VAL A 9 20.96 24.58 -31.89
CA VAL A 9 19.55 24.17 -31.83
C VAL A 9 18.79 24.89 -32.94
N GLU A 10 18.57 24.21 -34.07
CA GLU A 10 17.64 24.71 -35.08
C GLU A 10 16.24 24.81 -34.47
N PHE A 11 15.73 26.03 -34.38
CA PHE A 11 14.36 26.31 -33.96
C PHE A 11 13.41 25.76 -35.02
N ILE A 12 12.66 24.72 -34.66
CA ILE A 12 11.55 24.22 -35.48
C ILE A 12 10.48 25.31 -35.49
N ASN A 13 10.12 25.81 -36.67
CA ASN A 13 9.04 26.78 -36.80
C ASN A 13 7.72 26.12 -36.34
N PRO A 14 6.89 26.82 -35.54
CA PRO A 14 5.64 26.26 -35.02
C PRO A 14 4.66 25.82 -36.12
N GLU A 15 4.79 26.34 -37.33
CA GLU A 15 3.94 26.05 -38.50
C GLU A 15 4.31 24.75 -39.22
N ASP A 16 5.50 24.18 -38.94
CA ASP A 16 6.00 22.94 -39.56
C ASP A 16 5.76 21.70 -38.68
N ILE A 17 5.06 21.85 -37.54
CA ILE A 17 4.64 20.73 -36.70
C ILE A 17 3.41 20.09 -37.36
N PRO A 18 3.50 18.83 -37.86
CA PRO A 18 2.33 18.18 -38.44
C PRO A 18 1.23 18.08 -37.38
N ASP A 19 0.03 18.54 -37.76
CA ASP A 19 -1.21 18.41 -36.99
C ASP A 19 -1.49 16.93 -36.74
N LEU A 20 -0.97 16.43 -35.61
CA LEU A 20 -1.32 15.15 -35.03
C LEU A 20 -2.77 15.28 -34.61
N GLY A 21 -3.64 14.85 -35.52
CA GLY A 21 -5.08 15.08 -35.51
C GLY A 21 -5.74 14.98 -34.13
N SER A 22 -6.72 15.86 -33.94
CA SER A 22 -7.74 15.80 -32.90
C SER A 22 -7.97 14.38 -32.38
N ASP A 23 -7.46 14.09 -31.18
CA ASP A 23 -8.14 13.16 -30.30
C ASP A 23 -9.43 13.85 -29.87
N ASP A 24 -10.47 13.70 -30.71
CA ASP A 24 -11.89 13.87 -30.37
C ASP A 24 -12.32 12.77 -29.37
N GLU A 25 -11.53 12.56 -28.31
CA GLU A 25 -12.11 12.07 -27.07
C GLU A 25 -12.90 13.24 -26.49
N PRO A 26 -14.21 13.09 -26.21
CA PRO A 26 -14.93 14.15 -25.54
C PRO A 26 -14.15 14.51 -24.29
N ARG A 27 -13.71 15.76 -24.18
CA ARG A 27 -13.28 16.32 -22.91
C ARG A 27 -14.47 16.09 -21.98
N VAL A 28 -14.39 15.05 -21.16
CA VAL A 28 -15.31 14.90 -20.04
C VAL A 28 -15.04 16.14 -19.23
N ASP A 29 -16.01 17.04 -19.16
CA ASP A 29 -15.98 18.16 -18.23
C ASP A 29 -15.95 17.54 -16.83
N VAL A 30 -14.75 17.19 -16.36
CA VAL A 30 -14.54 16.69 -15.01
C VAL A 30 -14.77 17.90 -14.14
N GLU A 31 -15.95 17.97 -13.52
CA GLU A 31 -16.21 18.98 -12.50
C GLU A 31 -15.08 18.94 -11.47
N PRO A 32 -14.53 20.09 -11.09
CA PRO A 32 -13.45 20.13 -10.11
C PRO A 32 -13.95 19.50 -8.81
N ALA A 33 -13.20 18.51 -8.31
CA ALA A 33 -13.53 17.86 -7.05
C ALA A 33 -13.73 18.91 -5.95
N THR A 34 -14.77 18.74 -5.15
CA THR A 34 -15.05 19.57 -3.99
C THR A 34 -13.96 19.41 -2.93
N GLU A 35 -13.83 20.39 -2.03
CA GLU A 35 -12.89 20.30 -0.90
C GLU A 35 -13.18 19.06 -0.02
N GLU A 36 -14.45 18.70 0.12
CA GLU A 36 -14.88 17.50 0.87
C GLU A 36 -14.44 16.22 0.17
N GLU A 37 -14.54 16.15 -1.16
CA GLU A 37 -14.05 15.03 -1.94
C GLU A 37 -12.53 14.94 -1.88
N ILE A 38 -11.82 16.06 -2.00
CA ILE A 38 -10.36 16.11 -1.83
C ILE A 38 -9.96 15.62 -0.43
N GLN A 39 -10.67 16.08 0.61
CA GLN A 39 -10.41 15.66 1.98
C GLN A 39 -10.74 14.18 2.22
N LEU A 40 -11.78 13.67 1.58
CA LEU A 40 -12.14 12.26 1.57
C LEU A 40 -11.07 11.41 0.87
N TRP A 41 -10.51 11.89 -0.24
CA TRP A 41 -9.40 11.26 -0.94
C TRP A 41 -8.16 11.10 -0.05
N TRP A 42 -7.92 12.05 0.86
CA TRP A 42 -6.83 11.97 1.84
C TRP A 42 -7.10 11.05 3.02
N THR A 43 -8.31 10.51 3.16
CA THR A 43 -8.58 9.51 4.20
C THR A 43 -7.85 8.21 3.88
N ALA A 44 -7.37 7.52 4.90
CA ALA A 44 -6.78 6.19 4.76
C ALA A 44 -7.85 5.11 4.56
N ARG A 45 -8.93 5.41 3.82
CA ARG A 45 -9.99 4.46 3.52
C ARG A 45 -9.59 3.61 2.32
N TYR A 46 -9.81 2.32 2.44
CA TYR A 46 -9.63 1.39 1.34
C TYR A 46 -10.77 1.54 0.33
N ASP A 47 -10.39 1.69 -0.93
CA ASP A 47 -11.32 1.72 -2.06
C ASP A 47 -10.90 0.64 -3.06
N ARG A 48 -11.72 -0.41 -3.14
CA ARG A 48 -11.47 -1.56 -4.00
C ARG A 48 -11.48 -1.21 -5.50
N SER A 49 -12.05 -0.07 -5.89
CA SER A 49 -12.09 0.35 -7.30
C SER A 49 -10.75 0.88 -7.83
N ILE A 50 -9.87 1.33 -6.95
CA ILE A 50 -8.56 1.91 -7.30
C ILE A 50 -7.38 0.99 -6.97
N VAL A 51 -7.58 0.02 -6.07
CA VAL A 51 -6.52 -0.89 -5.65
C VAL A 51 -6.44 -2.10 -6.57
N LYS A 52 -5.22 -2.47 -6.97
CA LYS A 52 -4.95 -3.75 -7.62
C LYS A 52 -4.84 -4.82 -6.52
N PRO A 53 -5.77 -5.80 -6.47
CA PRO A 53 -5.75 -6.82 -5.44
C PRO A 53 -4.53 -7.73 -5.58
N ILE A 54 -4.22 -8.45 -4.51
CA ILE A 54 -3.16 -9.48 -4.51
C ILE A 54 -3.40 -10.49 -5.63
N ASN A 55 -2.36 -10.79 -6.42
CA ASN A 55 -2.46 -11.67 -7.58
C ASN A 55 -2.39 -13.15 -7.19
N GLU A 56 -1.41 -13.55 -6.36
CA GLU A 56 -1.31 -14.91 -5.83
C GLU A 56 -1.47 -14.91 -4.30
N PRO A 57 -2.71 -14.79 -3.77
CA PRO A 57 -2.91 -14.64 -2.34
C PRO A 57 -2.55 -15.91 -1.57
N LEU A 58 -1.64 -15.77 -0.62
CA LEU A 58 -1.38 -16.76 0.42
C LEU A 58 -1.93 -16.24 1.74
N THR A 59 -2.58 -17.11 2.51
CA THR A 59 -3.15 -16.77 3.81
C THR A 59 -2.64 -17.71 4.88
N SER A 60 -2.33 -17.16 6.06
CA SER A 60 -1.91 -17.93 7.22
C SER A 60 -2.59 -17.40 8.49
N PRO A 61 -2.98 -18.27 9.42
CA PRO A 61 -3.33 -17.83 10.77
C PRO A 61 -2.13 -17.13 11.43
N TRP A 62 -2.43 -16.17 12.30
CA TRP A 62 -1.41 -15.43 13.04
C TRP A 62 -1.75 -15.37 14.54
N GLY A 63 -2.96 -14.91 14.88
CA GLY A 63 -3.41 -14.81 16.27
C GLY A 63 -2.63 -13.77 17.09
N LEU A 64 -2.16 -12.69 16.46
CA LEU A 64 -1.39 -11.64 17.14
C LEU A 64 -2.32 -10.75 17.98
N PRO A 65 -2.17 -10.69 19.31
CA PRO A 65 -2.94 -9.78 20.14
C PRO A 65 -2.58 -8.32 19.87
N VAL A 66 -3.59 -7.45 19.81
CA VAL A 66 -3.48 -6.02 19.57
C VAL A 66 -4.11 -5.28 20.75
N SER A 67 -3.34 -4.37 21.36
CA SER A 67 -3.85 -3.50 22.43
C SER A 67 -4.93 -2.56 21.90
N SER A 68 -5.81 -2.05 22.77
CA SER A 68 -6.77 -1.01 22.38
C SER A 68 -6.10 0.22 21.76
N LYS A 69 -4.91 0.62 22.24
CA LYS A 69 -4.14 1.73 21.67
C LYS A 69 -3.67 1.46 20.25
N ASP A 70 -3.16 0.26 19.99
CA ASP A 70 -2.71 -0.11 18.65
C ASP A 70 -3.90 -0.32 17.71
N LEU A 71 -5.03 -0.83 18.21
CA LEU A 71 -6.26 -0.95 17.43
C LEU A 71 -6.74 0.41 16.90
N GLU A 72 -6.71 1.46 17.72
CA GLU A 72 -7.07 2.81 17.27
C GLU A 72 -6.11 3.34 16.20
N LYS A 73 -4.80 3.03 16.30
CA LYS A 73 -3.82 3.38 15.25
C LYS A 73 -4.09 2.61 13.95
N LEU A 74 -4.45 1.33 14.04
CA LEU A 74 -4.80 0.51 12.87
C LEU A 74 -6.07 1.01 12.18
N LYS A 75 -7.10 1.38 12.95
CA LYS A 75 -8.35 1.98 12.41
C LYS A 75 -8.14 3.34 11.76
N ALA A 76 -7.17 4.12 12.24
CA ALA A 76 -6.85 5.40 11.64
C ALA A 76 -6.20 5.24 10.25
N GLY A 77 -5.44 4.15 10.05
CA GLY A 77 -4.69 3.91 8.82
C GLY A 77 -3.62 4.98 8.54
N PHE A 78 -3.02 4.90 7.36
CA PHE A 78 -2.08 5.89 6.86
C PHE A 78 -2.17 5.99 5.34
N ARG A 79 -2.34 7.20 4.81
CA ARG A 79 -2.27 7.47 3.37
C ARG A 79 -1.19 8.51 3.11
N THR A 80 -0.34 8.19 2.15
CA THR A 80 0.81 8.98 1.75
C THR A 80 0.39 10.23 1.01
N ARG A 81 1.12 11.31 1.22
CA ARG A 81 0.90 12.59 0.50
C ARG A 81 1.92 12.83 -0.61
N SER A 82 3.01 12.08 -0.58
CA SER A 82 4.08 12.13 -1.58
C SER A 82 4.27 10.76 -2.20
N MET A 83 4.59 10.75 -3.50
CA MET A 83 5.01 9.53 -4.20
C MET A 83 6.31 8.94 -3.64
N ASP A 84 7.11 9.74 -2.92
CA ASP A 84 8.31 9.27 -2.23
C ASP A 84 8.00 8.35 -1.04
N ASP A 85 6.82 8.51 -0.45
CA ASP A 85 6.35 7.67 0.65
C ASP A 85 5.72 6.41 0.05
N LYS A 86 6.50 5.33 -0.05
CA LYS A 86 6.20 4.16 -0.91
C LYS A 86 4.97 3.33 -0.52
N TRP A 87 4.29 3.64 0.59
CA TRP A 87 3.39 2.71 1.27
C TRP A 87 2.13 3.38 1.82
N ASP A 88 0.96 2.86 1.44
CA ASP A 88 -0.31 3.18 2.10
C ASP A 88 -0.77 2.00 2.96
N LEU A 89 -1.39 2.33 4.09
CA LEU A 89 -2.03 1.40 5.02
C LEU A 89 -3.50 1.81 5.12
N LEU A 90 -4.33 1.26 4.24
CA LEU A 90 -5.72 1.64 4.05
C LEU A 90 -6.66 0.70 4.82
N VAL A 91 -7.72 1.25 5.40
CA VAL A 91 -8.69 0.52 6.22
C VAL A 91 -9.95 0.27 5.41
N GLU A 92 -10.32 -1.00 5.25
CA GLU A 92 -11.63 -1.40 4.73
C GLU A 92 -12.68 -1.28 5.83
N ASP A 93 -13.87 -0.83 5.45
CA ASP A 93 -14.97 -0.62 6.39
C ASP A 93 -15.29 -1.91 7.17
N PRO A 94 -15.74 -1.78 8.44
CA PRO A 94 -16.05 -2.95 9.24
C PRO A 94 -17.11 -3.85 8.58
N ASP A 95 -16.89 -5.16 8.66
CA ASP A 95 -17.87 -6.16 8.21
C ASP A 95 -19.14 -6.14 9.08
N GLY A 96 -20.13 -6.96 8.74
CA GLY A 96 -21.38 -7.07 9.53
C GLY A 96 -21.20 -7.51 10.99
N LYS A 97 -19.98 -7.91 11.40
CA LYS A 97 -19.61 -8.26 12.77
C LYS A 97 -18.69 -7.21 13.43
N GLY A 98 -18.35 -6.13 12.72
CA GLY A 98 -17.45 -5.08 13.21
C GLY A 98 -15.96 -5.42 13.08
N ASN A 99 -15.59 -6.46 12.32
CA ASN A 99 -14.18 -6.76 12.01
C ASN A 99 -13.69 -5.85 10.90
N ILE A 100 -12.44 -5.44 10.96
CA ILE A 100 -11.82 -4.58 9.95
C ILE A 100 -10.69 -5.31 9.23
N SER A 101 -10.38 -4.85 8.02
CA SER A 101 -9.19 -5.26 7.29
C SER A 101 -8.27 -4.07 7.10
N LEU A 102 -6.98 -4.24 7.39
CA LEU A 102 -5.94 -3.26 7.03
C LEU A 102 -5.19 -3.75 5.79
N HIS A 103 -5.25 -2.96 4.72
CA HIS A 103 -4.65 -3.23 3.43
C HIS A 103 -3.38 -2.42 3.28
N ILE A 104 -2.25 -3.11 3.14
CA ILE A 104 -0.93 -2.50 2.98
C ILE A 104 -0.53 -2.62 1.51
N LEU A 105 -0.36 -1.48 0.86
CA LEU A 105 -0.12 -1.42 -0.59
C LEU A 105 1.07 -0.52 -0.94
N ARG A 106 1.64 -0.77 -2.12
CA ARG A 106 2.68 0.07 -2.69
C ARG A 106 2.03 1.19 -3.52
N ASN A 107 2.25 2.44 -3.12
CA ASN A 107 1.46 3.58 -3.60
C ASN A 107 1.59 3.86 -5.12
N TRP A 108 2.77 3.68 -5.72
CA TRP A 108 2.96 3.99 -7.15
C TRP A 108 2.29 2.99 -8.10
N GLU A 109 2.05 1.77 -7.63
CA GLU A 109 1.50 0.67 -8.44
C GLU A 109 0.04 0.39 -8.04
N TYR A 110 -0.39 0.98 -6.91
CA TYR A 110 -1.59 0.63 -6.15
C TYR A 110 -1.73 -0.89 -5.97
N ALA A 111 -0.59 -1.59 -5.87
CA ALA A 111 -0.52 -3.04 -5.70
C ALA A 111 -0.61 -3.38 -4.22
N GLU A 112 -1.66 -4.13 -3.87
CA GLU A 112 -1.87 -4.65 -2.53
C GLU A 112 -0.92 -5.82 -2.25
N LEU A 113 -0.26 -5.77 -1.09
CA LEU A 113 0.80 -6.72 -0.74
C LEU A 113 0.51 -7.50 0.53
N PHE A 114 -0.18 -6.86 1.47
CA PHE A 114 -0.60 -7.50 2.71
C PHE A 114 -2.03 -7.08 3.06
N ILE A 115 -2.79 -8.02 3.62
CA ILE A 115 -4.09 -7.77 4.25
C ILE A 115 -4.03 -8.35 5.65
N LEU A 116 -4.28 -7.51 6.66
CA LEU A 116 -4.39 -7.92 8.06
C LEU A 116 -5.86 -8.02 8.42
N HIS A 117 -6.31 -9.23 8.78
CA HIS A 117 -7.69 -9.51 9.16
C HIS A 117 -7.84 -9.34 10.68
N ILE A 118 -8.49 -8.26 11.11
CA ILE A 118 -8.51 -7.83 12.51
C ILE A 118 -9.90 -8.03 13.11
N VAL A 119 -9.98 -8.85 14.15
CA VAL A 119 -11.21 -9.16 14.88
C VAL A 119 -11.17 -8.47 16.23
N SER A 120 -12.16 -7.63 16.52
CA SER A 120 -12.27 -6.97 17.83
C SER A 120 -12.66 -7.97 18.91
N ASN A 121 -12.12 -7.82 20.12
CA ASN A 121 -12.51 -8.66 21.24
C ASN A 121 -13.92 -8.28 21.74
N GLU A 122 -14.68 -9.28 22.22
CA GLU A 122 -16.05 -9.07 22.72
C GLU A 122 -16.11 -8.14 23.94
N ASP A 123 -15.04 -8.07 24.72
CA ASP A 123 -14.91 -7.23 25.91
C ASP A 123 -14.51 -5.77 25.59
N GLY A 124 -14.23 -5.45 24.33
CA GLY A 124 -13.78 -4.12 23.89
C GLY A 124 -12.34 -3.77 24.31
N GLY A 125 -11.58 -4.71 24.87
CA GLY A 125 -10.24 -4.48 25.41
C GLY A 125 -9.12 -4.40 24.36
N GLY A 126 -9.44 -4.64 23.09
CA GLY A 126 -8.47 -4.69 22.00
C GLY A 126 -8.97 -5.55 20.85
N ALA A 127 -8.04 -6.15 20.12
CA ALA A 127 -8.34 -7.00 18.97
C ALA A 127 -7.30 -8.11 18.82
N VAL A 128 -7.53 -8.99 17.85
CA VAL A 128 -6.57 -9.99 17.40
C VAL A 128 -6.43 -9.87 15.89
N ILE A 129 -5.19 -9.82 15.38
CA ILE A 129 -4.93 -10.07 13.96
C ILE A 129 -5.03 -11.58 13.76
N GLN A 130 -6.18 -12.02 13.26
CA GLN A 130 -6.51 -13.43 13.18
C GLN A 130 -5.72 -14.11 12.05
N HIS A 131 -5.64 -13.43 10.90
CA HIS A 131 -4.98 -13.92 9.71
C HIS A 131 -4.19 -12.80 9.03
N ILE A 132 -3.15 -13.21 8.29
CA ILE A 132 -2.47 -12.37 7.31
C ILE A 132 -2.67 -13.00 5.93
N THR A 133 -3.01 -12.17 4.94
CA THR A 133 -2.93 -12.53 3.52
C THR A 133 -1.81 -11.73 2.88
N TRP A 134 -1.01 -12.33 2.01
CA TRP A 134 0.09 -11.64 1.32
C TRP A 134 0.29 -12.13 -0.11
N GLU A 135 1.00 -11.33 -0.91
CA GLU A 135 1.43 -11.71 -2.26
C GLU A 135 2.42 -12.88 -2.23
N GLY A 136 1.95 -14.04 -2.69
CA GLY A 136 2.69 -15.30 -2.70
C GLY A 136 3.75 -15.39 -3.79
N ASN A 137 3.66 -14.54 -4.81
CA ASN A 137 4.61 -14.48 -5.90
C ASN A 137 5.00 -13.03 -6.22
N TRP A 138 6.08 -12.60 -5.58
CA TRP A 138 6.73 -11.35 -5.90
C TRP A 138 7.78 -11.55 -7.00
N ASN A 139 7.43 -11.30 -8.26
CA ASN A 139 8.37 -11.36 -9.39
C ASN A 139 9.19 -12.67 -9.43
N GLY A 140 8.51 -13.81 -9.28
CA GLY A 140 9.12 -15.13 -9.25
C GLY A 140 9.81 -15.49 -7.93
N HIS A 141 9.59 -14.71 -6.86
CA HIS A 141 10.11 -14.97 -5.53
C HIS A 141 8.96 -15.09 -4.52
N ARG A 142 9.10 -16.02 -3.59
CA ARG A 142 8.11 -16.29 -2.55
C ARG A 142 8.76 -16.24 -1.18
N CYS A 143 8.07 -15.63 -0.23
CA CYS A 143 8.39 -15.75 1.19
C CYS A 143 7.32 -16.57 1.93
N GLU A 144 7.70 -17.11 3.08
CA GLU A 144 6.79 -17.84 3.96
C GLU A 144 6.07 -16.88 4.93
N ALA A 145 5.02 -17.39 5.59
CA ALA A 145 4.19 -16.62 6.52
C ALA A 145 4.99 -15.85 7.58
N GLU A 146 6.06 -16.45 8.12
CA GLU A 146 6.90 -15.81 9.14
C GLU A 146 7.51 -14.49 8.64
N GLN A 147 7.98 -14.48 7.39
CA GLN A 147 8.57 -13.27 6.80
C GLN A 147 7.50 -12.22 6.52
N ALA A 148 6.35 -12.62 5.96
CA ALA A 148 5.23 -11.72 5.72
C ALA A 148 4.74 -11.04 7.02
N GLN A 149 4.66 -11.80 8.12
CA GLN A 149 4.30 -11.29 9.44
C GLN A 149 5.31 -10.27 9.96
N LYS A 150 6.62 -10.54 9.82
CA LYS A 150 7.69 -9.59 10.21
C LYS A 150 7.58 -8.27 9.44
N GLU A 151 7.39 -8.34 8.13
CA GLU A 151 7.29 -7.15 7.27
C GLU A 151 6.04 -6.32 7.57
N ALA A 152 4.89 -6.97 7.76
CA ALA A 152 3.67 -6.28 8.17
C ALA A 152 3.85 -5.55 9.52
N VAL A 153 4.47 -6.21 10.51
CA VAL A 153 4.81 -5.57 11.80
C VAL A 153 5.71 -4.35 11.61
N ILE A 154 6.75 -4.46 10.79
CA ILE A 154 7.67 -3.35 10.51
C ILE A 154 6.91 -2.17 9.90
N LEU A 155 6.03 -2.41 8.92
CA LEU A 155 5.26 -1.36 8.25
C LEU A 155 4.28 -0.68 9.21
N CYS A 156 3.50 -1.44 9.97
CA CYS A 156 2.61 -0.88 10.98
C CYS A 156 3.36 -0.09 12.07
N ARG A 157 4.56 -0.51 12.47
CA ARG A 157 5.43 0.26 13.39
C ARG A 157 5.94 1.55 12.76
N LEU A 158 6.41 1.49 11.52
CA LEU A 158 6.98 2.65 10.83
C LEU A 158 5.92 3.74 10.59
N PHE A 159 4.76 3.35 10.06
CA PHE A 159 3.74 4.29 9.59
C PHE A 159 2.69 4.62 10.65
N LEU A 160 2.26 3.64 11.44
CA LEU A 160 1.19 3.84 12.43
C LEU A 160 1.71 3.97 13.86
N LYS A 161 3.01 3.73 14.10
CA LYS A 161 3.60 3.68 15.44
C LYS A 161 2.93 2.65 16.35
N CYS A 162 2.46 1.53 15.78
CA CYS A 162 1.96 0.39 16.57
C CYS A 162 3.09 -0.21 17.41
N GLU A 163 2.82 -0.67 18.63
CA GLU A 163 3.84 -1.27 19.50
C GLU A 163 3.93 -2.79 19.28
N PHE A 164 2.78 -3.47 19.24
CA PHE A 164 2.66 -4.93 19.22
C PHE A 164 3.54 -5.61 20.28
N GLU A 165 3.15 -5.46 21.54
CA GLU A 165 3.94 -5.83 22.73
C GLU A 165 4.40 -7.30 22.79
N THR A 166 3.72 -8.20 22.07
CA THR A 166 3.99 -9.65 22.08
C THR A 166 5.01 -10.10 21.03
N VAL A 167 5.45 -9.21 20.13
CA VAL A 167 6.44 -9.51 19.08
C VAL A 167 7.68 -8.63 19.20
N PRO A 168 8.89 -9.16 18.95
CA PRO A 168 10.13 -8.40 19.12
C PRO A 168 10.24 -7.25 18.12
N GLN A 169 11.10 -6.29 18.43
CA GLN A 169 11.47 -5.24 17.47
C GLN A 169 12.33 -5.83 16.35
N TYR A 170 11.87 -5.73 15.12
CA TYR A 170 12.64 -6.14 13.95
C TYR A 170 13.43 -4.93 13.40
N PRO A 171 14.72 -5.10 13.05
CA PRO A 171 15.45 -4.05 12.35
C PRO A 171 14.92 -3.91 10.92
N SER A 172 15.04 -2.71 10.33
CA SER A 172 14.61 -2.45 8.95
C SER A 172 15.30 -3.35 7.93
N SER A 173 16.49 -3.88 8.24
CA SER A 173 17.21 -4.84 7.38
C SER A 173 16.51 -6.19 7.20
N VAL A 174 15.52 -6.52 8.04
CA VAL A 174 14.68 -7.72 7.86
C VAL A 174 13.68 -7.53 6.72
N MET A 175 13.29 -6.29 6.41
CA MET A 175 12.37 -6.01 5.32
C MET A 175 13.00 -6.40 3.99
N TRP A 176 12.33 -7.27 3.24
CA TRP A 176 12.81 -7.81 1.96
C TRP A 176 14.19 -8.45 2.04
N SER A 177 14.50 -9.11 3.16
CA SER A 177 15.74 -9.87 3.30
C SER A 177 15.83 -10.93 2.20
N PRO A 178 16.85 -10.90 1.31
CA PRO A 178 16.96 -11.85 0.20
C PRO A 178 16.95 -13.30 0.63
N GLU A 179 17.46 -13.60 1.84
CA GLU A 179 17.52 -14.95 2.39
C GLU A 179 16.14 -15.53 2.71
N ALA A 180 15.14 -14.68 2.96
CA ALA A 180 13.78 -15.09 3.26
C ALA A 180 12.94 -15.35 2.00
N TYR A 181 13.44 -14.99 0.82
CA TYR A 181 12.75 -15.11 -0.46
C TYR A 181 13.37 -16.22 -1.30
N LYS A 182 12.55 -17.21 -1.65
CA LYS A 182 12.94 -18.34 -2.49
C LYS A 182 12.46 -18.09 -3.92
N LYS A 183 13.34 -18.34 -4.89
CA LYS A 183 12.97 -18.32 -6.30
C LYS A 183 12.01 -19.47 -6.60
N LEU A 184 10.89 -19.17 -7.25
CA LEU A 184 9.92 -20.14 -7.73
C LEU A 184 10.46 -20.81 -9.01
N GLY A 185 10.34 -22.13 -9.09
CA GLY A 185 10.81 -22.92 -10.23
C GLY A 185 12.34 -23.15 -10.29
N ALA A 186 13.04 -22.94 -9.17
CA ALA A 186 14.45 -23.32 -9.00
C ALA A 186 14.62 -24.78 -8.57
#